data_AF-A0A5R8R4Z8-F1
#
_entry.id   AF-A0A5R8R4Z8-F1
#
_cell.length_a   1.000
_cell.length_b   1.000
_cell.length_c   1.000
_cell.angle_alpha   90.00
_cell.angle_beta   90.00
_cell.angle_gamma   90.00
#
_symmetry.space_group_name_H-M   'P 1'
#
loop_
_entity.id
_entity.type
_entity.pdbx_description
1 polymer ?
#
loop_
_entity_poly.entity_id
_entity_poly.type
_entity_poly.pdbx_seq_one_letter_code
_entity_poly.pdbx_strand_id
1 'polypeptide(L)'
;MGWASRVARQTILMAWIPEWTTYVVFGVVTGLYCAFRPERNRPPNSTNMSSTNKFLGGFSLGFVFLLNSYAVCVYLLPGEVIHYKSVYEIRFPGPAYGKYSRCEAGLWIKDLHTERDIELCTTRSELDDQIKRGMTVAWVTARTNTLGTYIINHTFTYP
;
A
#
# COMPACT_ATOMS: atom_id res chain seq x y z
N MET A 1 -5.21 10.49 4.20
CA MET A 1 -4.68 9.29 3.52
C MET A 1 -4.88 7.96 4.28
N GLY A 2 -5.48 7.94 5.48
CA GLY A 2 -5.59 6.69 6.27
C GLY A 2 -6.35 5.54 5.59
N TRP A 3 -7.38 5.86 4.80
CA TRP A 3 -8.12 4.85 4.04
C TRP A 3 -7.27 4.20 2.93
N ALA A 4 -6.62 5.01 2.08
CA ALA A 4 -5.77 4.51 1.01
C ALA A 4 -4.59 3.68 1.55
N SER A 5 -3.99 4.10 2.66
CA SER A 5 -2.93 3.31 3.32
C SER A 5 -3.44 1.99 3.90
N ARG A 6 -4.70 1.93 4.35
CA ARG A 6 -5.30 0.66 4.82
C ARG A 6 -5.53 -0.29 3.65
N VAL A 7 -6.05 0.23 2.53
CA VAL A 7 -6.20 -0.54 1.29
C VAL A 7 -4.84 -1.06 0.82
N ALA A 8 -3.82 -0.19 0.80
CA ALA A 8 -2.46 -0.56 0.38
C ALA A 8 -1.85 -1.72 1.18
N ARG A 9 -2.17 -1.84 2.47
CA ARG A 9 -1.68 -2.95 3.33
C ARG A 9 -2.31 -4.30 3.01
N GLN A 10 -3.41 -4.31 2.27
CA GLN A 10 -4.14 -5.52 1.88
C GLN A 10 -4.01 -5.79 0.38
N THR A 11 -3.30 -4.94 -0.37
CA THR A 11 -3.10 -5.11 -1.80
C THR A 11 -1.69 -5.57 -2.12
N ILE A 12 -1.58 -6.45 -3.10
CA ILE A 12 -0.34 -6.92 -3.68
C ILE A 12 -0.35 -6.52 -5.14
N LEU A 13 0.66 -5.77 -5.55
CA LEU A 13 0.80 -5.35 -6.93
C LEU A 13 1.62 -6.33 -7.74
N MET A 14 1.25 -6.47 -9.01
CA MET A 14 2.00 -7.25 -9.98
C MET A 14 3.43 -6.75 -10.12
N ALA A 15 4.36 -7.67 -10.38
CA ALA A 15 5.79 -7.37 -10.39
C ALA A 15 6.24 -6.38 -11.47
N TRP A 16 5.50 -6.31 -12.56
CA TRP A 16 5.80 -5.43 -13.68
C TRP A 16 5.40 -3.96 -13.42
N ILE A 17 4.62 -3.66 -12.38
CA ILE A 17 4.16 -2.29 -12.09
C ILE A 17 5.30 -1.50 -11.45
N PRO A 18 5.80 -0.44 -12.12
CA PRO A 18 6.95 0.28 -11.63
C PRO A 18 6.47 1.45 -10.73
N GLU A 19 6.07 1.11 -9.51
CA GLU A 19 5.50 2.08 -8.55
C GLU A 19 6.44 3.25 -8.23
N TRP A 20 7.68 2.94 -7.85
CA TRP A 20 8.63 3.98 -7.46
C TRP A 20 8.98 4.93 -8.60
N THR A 21 9.12 4.41 -9.82
CA THR A 21 9.47 5.25 -10.97
C THR A 21 8.34 6.20 -11.33
N THR A 22 7.09 5.71 -11.31
CA THR A 22 5.91 6.51 -11.65
C THR A 22 5.65 7.61 -10.62
N TYR A 23 5.81 7.31 -9.32
CA TYR A 23 5.70 8.31 -8.25
C TYR A 23 6.78 9.40 -8.38
N VAL A 24 8.04 9.01 -8.63
CA VAL A 24 9.15 9.95 -8.76
C VAL A 24 8.98 10.82 -10.01
N VAL A 25 8.66 10.23 -11.16
CA VAL A 25 8.47 10.96 -12.42
C VAL A 25 7.37 11.99 -12.28
N PHE A 26 6.22 11.62 -11.73
CA PHE A 26 5.14 12.57 -11.54
C PHE A 26 5.48 13.68 -10.56
N GLY A 27 6.16 13.35 -9.44
CA GLY A 27 6.67 14.35 -8.52
C GLY A 27 7.62 15.33 -9.21
N VAL A 28 8.51 14.85 -10.08
CA VAL A 28 9.42 15.74 -10.85
C VAL A 28 8.61 16.63 -11.79
N VAL A 29 7.63 16.10 -12.52
CA VAL A 29 6.78 16.87 -13.43
C VAL A 29 6.00 17.96 -12.69
N THR A 30 5.37 17.64 -11.55
CA THR A 30 4.64 18.62 -10.73
C THR A 30 5.58 19.64 -10.09
N GLY A 31 6.77 19.21 -9.66
CA GLY A 31 7.81 20.08 -9.12
C GLY A 31 8.28 21.11 -10.15
N LEU A 32 8.59 20.67 -11.38
CA LEU A 32 8.97 21.56 -12.47
C LEU A 32 7.83 22.52 -12.82
N TYR A 33 6.59 22.03 -12.90
CA TYR A 33 5.42 22.88 -13.16
C TYR A 33 5.26 23.99 -12.12
N CYS A 34 5.46 23.68 -10.84
CA CYS A 34 5.43 24.67 -9.75
C CYS A 34 6.62 25.65 -9.79
N ALA A 35 7.81 25.19 -10.21
CA ALA A 35 9.00 26.03 -10.30
C ALA A 35 8.91 27.06 -11.44
N PHE A 36 8.35 26.67 -12.59
CA PHE A 36 8.20 27.53 -13.76
C PHE A 36 6.91 28.36 -13.77
N ARG A 37 5.98 28.12 -12.83
CA ARG A 37 4.72 28.87 -12.79
C ARG A 37 4.99 30.35 -12.53
N PRO A 38 4.58 31.26 -13.45
CA PRO A 38 4.78 32.69 -13.25
C PRO A 38 3.87 33.18 -12.13
N GLU A 39 4.47 33.89 -11.18
CA GLU A 39 3.77 34.51 -10.05
C GLU A 39 3.00 35.75 -10.49
N ARG A 40 1.88 35.52 -11.17
CA ARG A 40 1.07 36.58 -11.78
C ARG A 40 0.41 37.52 -10.76
N ASN A 41 0.18 37.08 -9.52
CA ASN A 41 -0.61 37.79 -8.51
C ASN A 41 0.10 37.97 -7.15
N ARG A 42 1.43 38.13 -7.13
CA ARG A 42 2.16 38.17 -5.84
C ARG A 42 2.07 39.56 -5.18
N PRO A 43 1.65 39.66 -3.90
CA PRO A 43 1.67 40.94 -3.18
C PRO A 43 3.13 41.39 -2.94
N PRO A 44 3.39 42.72 -2.95
CA PRO A 44 4.73 43.31 -2.97
C PRO A 44 5.58 43.05 -1.71
N ASN A 45 4.99 42.51 -0.64
CA ASN A 45 5.64 42.33 0.66
C ASN A 45 5.92 40.85 1.02
N SER A 46 5.86 39.94 0.04
CA SER A 46 6.08 38.51 0.29
C SER A 46 7.56 38.13 0.12
N THR A 47 8.09 37.40 1.11
CA THR A 47 9.41 36.78 1.02
C THR A 47 9.52 35.96 -0.28
N ASN A 48 10.58 36.24 -1.05
CA ASN A 48 10.88 35.51 -2.29
C ASN A 48 11.24 34.08 -1.92
N MET A 49 10.26 33.18 -2.01
CA MET A 49 10.52 31.74 -1.90
C MET A 49 11.40 31.38 -3.08
N SER A 50 12.62 30.90 -2.80
CA SER A 50 13.55 30.43 -3.83
C SER A 50 12.86 29.42 -4.75
N SER A 51 13.23 29.43 -6.04
CA SER A 51 12.74 28.46 -7.03
C SER A 51 12.91 27.01 -6.55
N THR A 52 13.94 26.73 -5.75
CA THR A 52 14.16 25.42 -5.12
C THR A 52 13.05 25.04 -4.15
N ASN A 53 12.54 25.99 -3.35
CA ASN A 53 11.46 25.72 -2.41
C ASN A 53 10.12 25.49 -3.14
N LYS A 54 9.90 26.17 -4.26
CA LYS A 54 8.72 25.94 -5.12
C LYS A 54 8.77 24.57 -5.79
N PHE A 55 9.94 24.17 -6.29
CA PHE A 55 10.17 22.83 -6.82
C PHE A 55 9.91 21.76 -5.77
N LEU A 56 10.54 21.88 -4.59
CA LEU A 56 10.41 20.89 -3.52
C LEU A 56 8.96 20.79 -3.01
N GLY A 57 8.26 21.92 -2.92
CA GLY A 57 6.83 21.97 -2.61
C GLY A 57 5.97 21.26 -3.66
N GLY A 58 6.17 21.54 -4.94
CA GLY A 58 5.44 20.87 -6.03
C GLY A 58 5.77 19.38 -6.14
N PHE A 59 7.03 19.00 -5.91
CA PHE A 59 7.49 17.61 -5.90
C PHE A 59 6.84 16.83 -4.77
N SER A 60 6.95 17.34 -3.54
CA SER A 60 6.35 16.67 -2.37
C SER A 60 4.84 16.52 -2.50
N LEU A 61 4.15 17.54 -3.02
CA LEU A 61 2.71 17.49 -3.23
C LEU A 61 2.32 16.45 -4.29
N GLY A 62 2.98 16.43 -5.44
CA GLY A 62 2.72 15.44 -6.49
C GLY A 62 3.07 14.01 -6.06
N PHE A 63 4.19 13.84 -5.37
CA PHE A 63 4.61 12.55 -4.83
C PHE A 63 3.59 12.01 -3.82
N VAL A 64 3.23 12.82 -2.82
CA VAL A 64 2.24 12.41 -1.80
C VAL A 64 0.89 12.12 -2.43
N PHE A 65 0.47 12.86 -3.45
CA PHE A 65 -0.82 12.64 -4.10
C PHE A 65 -0.92 11.28 -4.78
N LEU A 66 0.17 10.78 -5.36
CA LEU A 66 0.19 9.48 -6.03
C LEU A 66 0.50 8.30 -5.11
N LEU A 67 0.98 8.53 -3.89
CA LEU A 67 1.22 7.44 -2.94
C LEU A 67 -0.05 6.60 -2.74
N ASN A 68 0.08 5.28 -2.91
CA ASN A 68 -1.02 4.30 -2.82
C ASN A 68 -2.06 4.38 -3.95
N SER A 69 -1.85 5.18 -4.99
CA SER A 69 -2.80 5.29 -6.11
C SER A 69 -3.04 3.96 -6.79
N TYR A 70 -1.99 3.19 -7.10
CA TYR A 70 -2.14 1.87 -7.71
C TYR A 70 -2.89 0.87 -6.81
N ALA A 71 -2.61 0.86 -5.51
CA ALA A 71 -3.37 0.05 -4.55
C ALA A 71 -4.86 0.40 -4.55
N VAL A 72 -5.19 1.69 -4.58
CA VAL A 72 -6.58 2.15 -4.70
C VAL A 72 -7.19 1.75 -6.03
N CYS A 73 -6.42 1.79 -7.14
CA CYS A 73 -6.88 1.28 -8.43
C CYS A 73 -7.18 -0.22 -8.39
N VAL A 74 -6.32 -1.03 -7.78
CA VAL A 74 -6.57 -2.48 -7.58
C VAL A 74 -7.88 -2.70 -6.82
N TYR A 75 -8.15 -1.90 -5.79
CA TYR A 75 -9.37 -2.01 -5.00
C TYR A 75 -10.65 -1.60 -5.76
N LEU A 76 -10.59 -0.52 -6.54
CA LEU A 76 -11.75 0.06 -7.23
C LEU A 76 -12.07 -0.63 -8.57
N LEU A 77 -11.06 -1.17 -9.25
CA LEU A 77 -11.26 -1.82 -10.54
C LEU A 77 -12.05 -3.13 -10.40
N PRO A 78 -12.92 -3.45 -11.38
CA PRO A 78 -13.65 -4.71 -11.39
C PRO A 78 -12.69 -5.90 -11.52
N GLY A 79 -13.03 -6.97 -10.81
CA GLY A 79 -12.16 -8.11 -10.63
C GLY A 79 -12.86 -9.41 -10.35
N GLU A 80 -12.11 -10.49 -10.49
CA GLU A 80 -12.56 -11.83 -10.13
C GLU A 80 -12.24 -12.10 -8.67
N VAL A 81 -13.21 -12.67 -7.94
CA VAL A 81 -12.98 -13.12 -6.57
C VAL A 81 -12.53 -14.58 -6.64
N ILE A 82 -11.33 -14.85 -6.16
CA ILE A 82 -10.75 -16.18 -6.07
C ILE A 82 -10.64 -16.62 -4.62
N HIS A 83 -10.67 -17.94 -4.43
CA HIS A 83 -10.45 -18.58 -3.14
C HIS A 83 -9.32 -19.60 -3.30
N TYR A 84 -8.35 -19.55 -2.40
CA TYR A 84 -7.22 -20.47 -2.44
C TYR A 84 -6.72 -20.83 -1.05
N LYS A 85 -6.13 -22.03 -0.96
CA LYS A 85 -5.39 -22.47 0.21
C LYS A 85 -3.95 -21.97 0.09
N SER A 86 -3.47 -21.24 1.10
CA SER A 86 -2.07 -20.85 1.22
C SER A 86 -1.51 -21.35 2.54
N VAL A 87 -0.25 -21.78 2.52
CA VAL A 87 0.53 -21.88 3.76
C VAL A 87 0.73 -20.47 4.30
N TYR A 88 0.71 -20.32 5.63
CA TYR A 88 0.94 -19.05 6.30
C TYR A 88 2.11 -19.18 7.27
N GLU A 89 2.85 -18.09 7.45
CA GLU A 89 3.88 -17.97 8.49
C GLU A 89 3.56 -16.81 9.42
N ILE A 90 3.85 -16.97 10.71
CA ILE A 90 3.61 -15.92 11.71
C ILE A 90 4.95 -15.51 12.29
N ARG A 91 5.25 -14.21 12.23
CA ARG A 91 6.49 -13.64 12.74
C ARG A 91 6.22 -12.58 13.80
N PHE A 92 7.04 -12.61 14.85
CA PHE A 92 7.02 -11.64 15.94
C PHE A 92 8.39 -10.95 16.04
N PRO A 93 8.47 -9.62 16.14
CA PRO A 93 7.37 -8.65 16.08
C PRO A 93 6.81 -8.50 14.65
N GLY A 94 5.58 -7.99 14.53
CA GLY A 94 4.99 -7.66 13.24
C GLY A 94 5.60 -6.40 12.57
N PRO A 95 5.18 -6.09 11.34
CA PRO A 95 5.72 -4.97 10.56
C PRO A 95 5.49 -3.61 11.21
N ALA A 96 6.51 -2.75 11.14
CA ALA A 96 6.43 -1.38 11.61
C ALA A 96 5.70 -0.50 10.60
N TYR A 97 4.38 -0.39 10.74
CA TYR A 97 3.53 0.39 9.83
C TYR A 97 3.53 1.92 10.08
N GLY A 98 4.47 2.42 10.90
CA GLY A 98 4.63 3.83 11.25
C GLY A 98 5.09 4.03 12.69
N LYS A 99 5.34 5.30 13.08
CA LYS A 99 5.85 5.67 14.41
C LYS A 99 4.92 5.26 15.58
N TYR A 100 3.63 5.16 15.32
CA TYR A 100 2.60 4.87 16.33
C TYR A 100 1.86 3.53 16.16
N SER A 101 2.00 2.85 15.01
CA SER A 101 1.35 1.56 14.79
C SER A 101 2.35 0.44 15.04
N ARG A 102 2.33 -0.11 16.26
CA ARG A 102 3.04 -1.34 16.58
C ARG A 102 2.14 -2.49 16.17
N CYS A 103 2.51 -3.18 15.10
CA CYS A 103 1.90 -4.45 14.79
C CYS A 103 2.48 -5.51 15.72
N GLU A 104 1.63 -6.27 16.41
CA GLU A 104 2.11 -7.28 17.36
C GLU A 104 2.67 -8.50 16.62
N ALA A 105 1.96 -8.97 15.59
CA ALA A 105 2.35 -10.12 14.77
C ALA A 105 2.18 -9.82 13.27
N GLY A 106 3.15 -10.25 12.47
CA GLY A 106 3.07 -10.25 11.01
C GLY A 106 2.60 -11.61 10.51
N LEU A 107 1.48 -11.63 9.78
CA LEU A 107 0.95 -12.81 9.11
C LEU A 107 1.39 -12.79 7.65
N TRP A 108 2.28 -13.70 7.29
CA TRP A 108 2.79 -13.85 5.93
C TRP A 108 1.94 -14.86 5.17
N ILE A 109 1.39 -14.43 4.05
CA ILE A 109 0.59 -15.25 3.14
C ILE A 109 1.16 -15.12 1.75
N LYS A 110 1.31 -16.23 1.05
CA LYS A 110 1.72 -16.23 -0.35
C LYS A 110 0.50 -16.07 -1.26
N ASP A 111 0.52 -15.06 -2.12
CA ASP A 111 -0.55 -14.88 -3.10
C ASP A 111 -0.34 -15.79 -4.32
N LEU A 112 -1.42 -16.45 -4.73
CA LEU A 112 -1.41 -17.37 -5.85
C LEU A 112 -1.30 -16.63 -7.19
N HIS A 113 -1.87 -15.42 -7.28
CA HIS A 113 -1.96 -14.70 -8.55
C HIS A 113 -0.70 -13.90 -8.88
N THR A 114 -0.13 -13.21 -7.88
CA THR A 114 1.09 -12.42 -8.06
C THR A 114 2.37 -13.18 -7.72
N GLU A 115 2.26 -14.39 -7.16
CA GLU A 115 3.35 -15.23 -6.62
C GLU A 115 4.22 -14.52 -5.57
N ARG A 116 3.70 -13.47 -4.96
CA ARG A 116 4.38 -12.63 -3.97
C ARG A 116 3.82 -12.86 -2.58
N ASP A 117 4.68 -12.72 -1.59
CA ASP A 117 4.27 -12.77 -0.20
C ASP A 117 3.74 -11.40 0.26
N ILE A 118 2.68 -11.42 1.05
CA ILE A 118 2.15 -10.23 1.74
C ILE A 118 2.25 -10.43 3.24
N GLU A 119 2.63 -9.37 3.94
CA GLU A 119 2.68 -9.33 5.38
C GLU A 119 1.48 -8.54 5.93
N LEU A 120 0.48 -9.25 6.43
CA LEU A 120 -0.68 -8.66 7.07
C LEU A 120 -0.41 -8.39 8.55
N CYS A 121 -1.01 -7.33 9.10
CA CYS A 121 -0.93 -7.08 10.53
C CYS A 121 -2.03 -7.83 11.28
N THR A 122 -1.65 -8.54 12.34
CA THR A 122 -2.61 -9.15 13.26
C THR A 122 -2.17 -8.98 14.72
N THR A 123 -3.11 -9.19 15.63
CA THR A 123 -2.93 -9.09 17.08
C THR A 123 -2.84 -10.47 17.71
N ARG A 124 -2.20 -10.60 18.88
CA ARG A 124 -2.12 -11.90 19.57
C ARG A 124 -3.49 -12.46 19.92
N SER A 125 -4.43 -11.60 20.33
CA SER A 125 -5.80 -12.01 20.66
C SER A 125 -6.56 -12.58 19.46
N GLU A 126 -6.47 -11.93 18.29
CA GLU A 126 -7.11 -12.46 17.07
C GLU A 126 -6.50 -13.80 16.66
N LEU A 127 -5.19 -13.95 16.85
CA LEU A 127 -4.48 -15.16 16.54
C LEU A 127 -4.88 -16.32 17.46
N ASP A 128 -4.98 -16.08 18.76
CA ASP A 128 -5.38 -17.08 19.74
C ASP A 128 -6.86 -17.49 19.57
N ASP A 129 -7.73 -16.57 19.15
CA ASP A 129 -9.14 -16.86 18.90
C ASP A 129 -9.35 -17.68 17.62
N GLN A 130 -8.55 -17.41 16.57
CA GLN A 130 -8.74 -18.03 15.26
C GLN A 130 -7.89 -19.29 15.04
N ILE A 131 -6.69 -19.38 15.63
CA ILE A 131 -5.76 -20.49 15.40
C ILE A 131 -5.91 -21.55 16.48
N LYS A 132 -6.43 -22.71 16.08
CA LYS A 132 -6.43 -23.92 16.92
C LYS A 132 -5.24 -24.80 16.57
N ARG A 133 -4.76 -25.59 17.55
CA ARG A 133 -3.68 -26.55 17.33
C ARG A 133 -3.99 -27.46 16.14
N GLY A 134 -3.07 -27.55 15.19
CA GLY A 134 -3.19 -28.36 13.98
C GLY A 134 -3.66 -27.64 12.72
N MET A 135 -4.01 -26.34 12.80
CA MET A 135 -4.30 -25.53 11.62
C MET A 135 -3.00 -25.04 10.96
N THR A 136 -2.67 -25.53 9.77
CA THR A 136 -1.44 -25.18 9.04
C THR A 136 -1.71 -24.44 7.72
N VAL A 137 -2.98 -24.25 7.36
CA VAL A 137 -3.39 -23.67 6.08
C VAL A 137 -4.34 -22.51 6.30
N ALA A 138 -4.12 -21.40 5.59
CA ALA A 138 -5.03 -20.27 5.51
C ALA A 138 -5.89 -20.40 4.24
N TRP A 139 -7.20 -20.36 4.40
CA TRP A 139 -8.17 -20.18 3.33
C TRP A 139 -8.31 -18.69 3.05
N VAL A 140 -7.81 -18.24 1.90
CA VAL A 140 -7.74 -16.82 1.55
C VAL A 140 -8.79 -16.53 0.50
N THR A 141 -9.54 -15.45 0.72
CA THR A 141 -10.47 -14.88 -0.25
C THR A 141 -9.88 -13.56 -0.74
N ALA A 142 -9.57 -13.51 -2.03
CA ALA A 142 -8.94 -12.35 -2.63
C ALA A 142 -9.67 -11.93 -3.91
N ARG A 143 -9.66 -10.64 -4.21
CA ARG A 143 -10.08 -10.09 -5.48
C ARG A 143 -8.86 -9.82 -6.35
N THR A 144 -8.82 -10.43 -7.52
CA THR A 144 -7.69 -10.33 -8.45
C THR A 144 -8.09 -9.55 -9.69
N ASN A 145 -7.18 -8.65 -10.10
CA ASN A 145 -7.26 -7.81 -11.27
C ASN A 145 -5.96 -7.91 -12.08
N THR A 146 -5.97 -7.37 -13.29
CA THR A 146 -4.77 -7.22 -14.12
C THR A 146 -3.63 -6.46 -13.44
N LEU A 147 -3.96 -5.57 -12.49
CA LEU A 147 -2.97 -4.80 -11.74
C LEU A 147 -2.42 -5.53 -10.49
N GLY A 148 -3.15 -6.52 -9.97
CA GLY A 148 -2.78 -7.17 -8.72
C GLY A 148 -3.95 -7.72 -7.94
N THR A 149 -3.69 -8.05 -6.68
CA THR A 149 -4.58 -8.78 -5.79
C THR A 149 -4.94 -7.93 -4.57
N TYR A 150 -6.20 -7.92 -4.17
CA TYR A 150 -6.69 -7.34 -2.92
C TYR A 150 -7.23 -8.44 -2.02
N ILE A 151 -6.65 -8.61 -0.83
CA ILE A 151 -7.11 -9.60 0.15
C ILE A 151 -8.36 -9.06 0.86
N ILE A 152 -9.48 -9.75 0.68
CA ILE A 152 -10.74 -9.42 1.33
C ILE A 152 -10.77 -10.02 2.73
N ASN A 153 -10.47 -11.32 2.83
CA ASN A 153 -10.52 -12.04 4.09
C ASN A 153 -9.60 -13.27 4.07
N HIS A 154 -9.21 -13.73 5.25
CA HIS A 154 -8.49 -14.98 5.45
C HIS A 154 -9.05 -15.71 6.67
N THR A 155 -9.14 -17.03 6.60
CA THR A 155 -9.53 -17.88 7.73
C THR A 155 -8.57 -19.05 7.86
N PHE A 156 -8.28 -19.46 9.09
CA PHE A 156 -7.38 -20.59 9.34
C PHE A 156 -8.15 -21.91 9.31
N THR A 157 -7.56 -22.92 8.67
CA THR A 157 -8.19 -24.23 8.43
C THR A 157 -7.20 -25.37 8.64
N TYR A 158 -7.73 -26.58 8.83
CA TYR A 158 -6.95 -27.81 8.81
C TYR A 158 -6.51 -28.14 7.37
N PRO A 159 -5.36 -28.83 7.19
CA PRO A 159 -4.83 -29.20 5.87
C PRO A 159 -5.85 -29.90 4.96
#